data_AF-A0A957YVK1-F1
#
_entry.id   AF-A0A957YVK1-F1
#
_cell.length_a   1.000
_cell.length_b   1.000
_cell.length_c   1.000
_cell.angle_alpha   90.00
_cell.angle_beta   90.00
_cell.angle_gamma   90.00
#
_symmetry.space_group_name_H-M   'P 1'
#
loop_
_entity.id
_entity.type
_entity.pdbx_description
1 polymer ?
#
loop_
_entity_poly.entity_id
_entity_poly.type
_entity_poly.pdbx_seq_one_letter_code
_entity_poly.pdbx_strand_id
1 'polypeptide(L)' 'MEFIPGPWELVIILVIVAMLFGVGRLPEVFGAVGRGLREFRQEVSNSAKPSEPSDSAAPPTDEEPKPTA' A
#
# COMPACT_ATOMS: atom_id res chain seq x y z
N MET A 1 0.39 22.28 19.82
CA MET A 1 -0.32 21.27 19.02
C MET A 1 0.57 20.04 18.92
N GLU A 2 0.57 19.23 19.98
CA GLU A 2 1.45 18.07 20.20
C GLU A 2 0.61 16.79 20.19
N PHE A 3 -0.25 16.64 19.17
CA PHE A 3 -1.33 15.65 19.17
C PHE A 3 -1.02 14.41 18.33
N ILE A 4 0.23 14.24 17.86
CA ILE A 4 0.61 13.03 17.14
C ILE A 4 1.15 12.05 18.18
N PRO A 5 0.37 11.04 18.59
CA PRO A 5 0.86 9.99 19.47
C PRO A 5 2.11 9.36 18.85
N GLY A 6 3.08 9.02 19.69
CA GLY A 6 4.33 8.41 19.27
C GLY A 6 4.08 7.11 18.49
N PRO A 7 5.08 6.62 17.74
CA PRO A 7 4.94 5.38 16.96
C PRO A 7 4.40 4.21 17.79
N TRP A 8 4.79 4.14 19.07
CA TRP A 8 4.34 3.09 20.00
C TRP A 8 2.84 3.17 20.34
N GLU A 9 2.33 4.38 20.54
CA GLU A 9 0.91 4.62 20.85
C GLU A 9 0.03 4.36 19.62
N LEU A 10 0.50 4.72 18.42
CA LEU A 10 -0.18 4.37 17.17
C LEU A 10 -0.30 2.86 16.97
N VAL A 11 0.73 2.08 17.33
CA VAL A 11 0.67 0.61 17.27
C VAL A 11 -0.40 0.06 18.21
N ILE A 12 -0.50 0.58 19.44
CA ILE A 12 -1.53 0.16 20.41
C ILE A 12 -2.93 0.44 19.87
N ILE A 13 -3.16 1.64 19.30
CA ILE A 13 -4.45 2.01 18.70
C ILE A 13 -4.77 1.07 17.52
N LEU A 14 -3.79 0.80 16.66
CA LEU A 14 -3.94 -0.11 15.52
C LEU A 14 -4.37 -1.51 15.98
N VAL A 15 -3.78 -2.03 17.07
CA VAL A 15 -4.14 -3.34 17.64
C VAL A 15 -5.58 -3.35 18.13
N ILE A 16 -6.05 -2.30 18.81
CA ILE A 16 -7.43 -2.20 19.28
C ILE A 16 -8.41 -2.19 18.09
N VAL A 17 -8.12 -1.38 17.08
CA VAL A 17 -8.93 -1.32 15.85
C VAL A 17 -8.92 -2.69 15.15
N ALA A 18 -7.77 -3.35 15.05
CA ALA A 18 -7.66 -4.69 14.47
C ALA A 18 -8.41 -5.76 15.28
N MET A 19 -8.56 -5.62 16.60
CA MET A 19 -9.43 -6.50 17.40
C MET A 19 -10.91 -6.27 17.10
N LEU A 20 -11.35 -5.02 16.91
CA LEU A 20 -12.75 -4.69 16.62
C LEU A 20 -13.17 -5.10 15.21
N PHE A 21 -12.33 -4.79 14.21
CA PHE A 21 -12.61 -5.06 12.80
C PHE A 21 -12.09 -6.42 12.33
N GLY A 22 -11.16 -7.03 13.05
CA GLY A 22 -10.44 -8.24 12.67
C GLY A 22 -9.19 -7.94 11.85
N VAL A 23 -8.12 -8.72 12.08
CA VAL A 23 -6.79 -8.57 11.45
C VAL A 23 -6.82 -8.69 9.91
N GLY A 24 -7.83 -9.35 9.35
CA GLY A 24 -7.97 -9.53 7.90
C GLY A 24 -8.71 -8.39 7.18
N ARG A 25 -9.58 -7.65 7.88
CA ARG A 25 -10.43 -6.63 7.24
C ARG A 25 -9.69 -5.34 6.92
N LEU A 26 -8.77 -4.93 7.79
CA LEU A 26 -7.93 -3.75 7.58
C LEU A 26 -7.11 -3.83 6.27
N PRO A 27 -6.27 -4.86 6.04
CA PRO A 27 -5.46 -4.95 4.82
C PRO A 27 -6.32 -5.14 3.55
N GLU A 28 -7.46 -5.81 3.65
CA GLU A 28 -8.39 -5.97 2.52
C GLU A 28 -8.98 -4.63 2.06
N VAL A 29 -9.45 -3.82 3.02
CA VAL A 29 -10.00 -2.47 2.74
C VAL A 29 -8.90 -1.53 2.26
N PHE A 30 -7.74 -1.51 2.92
CA PHE A 30 -6.61 -0.68 2.49
C PHE A 30 -6.07 -1.09 1.12
N GLY A 31 -6.08 -2.38 0.78
CA GLY A 31 -5.70 -2.87 -0.54
C GLY A 31 -6.67 -2.43 -1.65
N ALA A 32 -7.97 -2.41 -1.37
CA ALA A 32 -8.97 -1.88 -2.30
C ALA A 32 -8.83 -0.36 -2.49
N VAL A 33 -8.70 0.39 -1.40
CA VAL A 33 -8.51 1.85 -1.42
C VAL A 33 -7.17 2.24 -2.06
N GLY A 34 -6.10 1.51 -1.78
CA GLY A 34 -4.76 1.76 -2.31
C GLY A 34 -4.69 1.59 -3.83
N ARG A 35 -5.40 0.60 -4.39
CA ARG A 35 -5.53 0.44 -5.84
C ARG A 35 -6.24 1.62 -6.49
N GLY A 36 -7.39 2.03 -5.95
CA GLY A 36 -8.12 3.19 -6.46
C GLY A 36 -7.33 4.50 -6.34
N LEU A 37 -6.60 4.70 -5.24
CA LEU A 37 -5.74 5.87 -5.06
C LEU A 37 -4.55 5.86 -6.04
N ARG A 38 -4.00 4.68 -6.37
CA ARG A 38 -2.90 4.54 -7.34
C ARG A 38 -3.35 4.86 -8.75
N GLU A 39 -4.51 4.36 -9.17
CA GLU A 39 -5.13 4.68 -10.46
C GLU A 39 -5.44 6.18 -10.56
N PHE A 40 -6.06 6.76 -9.51
CA PHE A 40 -6.33 8.19 -9.44
C PHE A 40 -5.05 9.02 -9.55
N ARG A 41 -3.99 8.62 -8.83
CA ARG A 41 -2.70 9.31 -8.91
C ARG A 41 -2.08 9.21 -10.29
N GLN A 42 -2.24 8.07 -10.97
CA GLN A 42 -1.72 7.84 -12.30
C GLN A 42 -2.44 8.69 -13.34
N GLU A 43 -3.78 8.77 -13.31
CA GLU A 43 -4.56 9.63 -14.21
C GLU A 43 -4.28 11.12 -13.99
N VAL A 44 -4.20 11.56 -12.74
CA VAL A 44 -3.87 12.95 -12.38
C VAL A 44 -2.44 13.27 -12.82
N SER A 45 -1.49 12.35 -12.65
CA SER A 45 -0.10 12.55 -13.07
C SER A 45 0.07 12.55 -14.60
N ASN A 46 -0.70 11.73 -15.32
CA ASN A 46 -0.71 11.71 -16.80
C ASN A 46 -1.36 12.97 -17.38
N SER A 47 -2.39 13.50 -16.71
CA SER A 47 -3.02 14.77 -17.10
C SER A 47 -2.11 15.99 -16.88
N ALA A 48 -1.15 15.89 -15.95
CA ALA A 48 -0.22 16.98 -15.62
C ALA A 48 1.10 16.96 -16.43
N LYS A 49 1.42 15.87 -17.13
CA LYS A 49 2.63 15.77 -17.97
C LYS A 49 2.33 15.02 -19.28
N PRO A 50 2.53 15.65 -20.45
CA PRO A 50 2.52 14.93 -21.71
C PRO A 50 3.73 13.97 -21.76
N SER A 51 3.44 12.66 -21.68
CA SER A 51 4.31 11.54 -22.07
C SER A 51 5.46 11.18 -21.13
N GLU A 52 5.22 10.20 -20.25
CA GLU A 52 6.22 9.20 -19.85
C GLU A 52 5.50 7.92 -19.37
N PRO A 53 5.89 6.71 -19.84
CA PRO A 53 5.30 5.47 -19.37
C PRO A 53 5.81 5.20 -17.95
N SER A 54 4.98 5.49 -16.95
CA SER A 54 5.26 5.08 -15.57
C SER A 54 5.07 3.57 -15.47
N ASP A 55 6.18 2.87 -15.63
CA ASP A 55 6.31 1.43 -15.46
C ASP A 55 5.67 1.01 -14.13
N SER A 56 4.73 0.08 -14.26
CA SER A 56 4.04 -0.50 -13.11
C SER A 56 5.07 -1.30 -12.33
N ALA A 57 5.29 -0.91 -11.07
CA ALA A 57 6.03 -1.70 -10.08
C ALA A 57 5.86 -3.21 -10.33
N ALA A 58 6.93 -3.81 -10.84
CA ALA A 58 7.34 -5.22 -10.93
C ALA A 58 6.28 -6.33 -11.14
N PRO A 59 6.57 -7.30 -12.04
CA PRO A 59 5.72 -8.46 -12.31
C PRO A 59 5.67 -9.45 -11.13
N PRO A 60 4.72 -10.39 -11.11
CA PRO A 60 4.71 -11.52 -10.18
C PRO A 60 5.70 -12.58 -10.68
N THR A 61 6.76 -12.91 -9.93
CA THR A 61 7.47 -14.19 -10.12
C THR A 61 8.17 -14.59 -8.83
N ASP A 62 7.47 -15.43 -8.07
CA ASP A 62 8.05 -16.47 -7.23
C ASP A 62 8.65 -17.51 -8.20
N GLU A 63 9.94 -17.43 -8.52
CA GLU A 63 10.73 -18.56 -9.03
C GLU A 63 12.19 -18.41 -8.57
N GLU A 64 12.54 -19.20 -7.55
CA GLU A 64 13.90 -19.66 -7.31
C GLU A 64 14.26 -20.69 -8.40
N PRO A 65 15.32 -20.47 -9.20
CA PRO A 65 16.15 -21.58 -9.60
C PRO A 65 17.56 -21.37 -9.03
N LYS A 66 17.99 -22.34 -8.23
CA LYS A 66 19.37 -22.55 -7.81
C LYS A 66 20.33 -22.40 -9.01
N PRO A 67 21.51 -21.77 -8.83
CA PRO A 67 22.51 -21.71 -9.87
C PRO A 67 23.00 -23.13 -10.16
N THR A 68 22.95 -23.46 -11.44
CA THR A 68 23.66 -24.54 -12.10
C THR A 68 25.15 -24.55 -11.73
N ALA A 69 25.63 -25.66 -11.15
CA ALA A 69 26.96 -26.25 -11.35
C ALA A 69 26.99 -27.67 -10.76
#